data_AF-A0A0R2L0I2-F1
#
_entry.id   AF-A0A0R2L0I2-F1
#
_cell.length_a   1.000
_cell.length_b   1.000
_cell.length_c   1.000
_cell.angle_alpha   90.00
_cell.angle_beta   90.00
_cell.angle_gamma   90.00
#
_symmetry.space_group_name_H-M   'P 1'
#
loop_
_entity.id
_entity.type
_entity.pdbx_description
1 polymer ?
#
loop_
_entity_poly.entity_id
_entity_poly.type
_entity_poly.pdbx_seq_one_letter_code
_entity_poly.pdbx_strand_id
1 'polypeptide(L)'
;MDWAGMLQASVNLDRDIRIKHNLNNSLEDRIQEAYISLDVELAEIANAAEWFKVWKTHRGKRDGDLSVRQTVLNEFVDATDFFLLLANLNQWNHLIVISDEELDKFKSDSRNLDLSLMYLNVKKMLYSAYAYNRSTDYVHAWHMFMKLGIQGLQYSPEEIQDSFFQKNQVNHQRQKNNY
;
A
#
# COMPACT_ATOMS: atom_id res chain seq x y z
N MET A 1 -7.21 12.29 -5.75
CA MET A 1 -7.22 10.85 -6.12
C MET A 1 -8.63 10.28 -5.96
N ASP A 2 -9.03 9.30 -6.77
CA ASP A 2 -10.30 8.57 -6.66
C ASP A 2 -10.25 7.50 -5.56
N TRP A 3 -10.25 7.94 -4.30
CA TRP A 3 -10.19 7.07 -3.13
C TRP A 3 -11.31 6.03 -3.08
N ALA A 4 -12.53 6.44 -3.46
CA ALA A 4 -13.69 5.56 -3.45
C ALA A 4 -13.58 4.47 -4.52
N GLY A 5 -13.15 4.82 -5.74
CA GLY A 5 -12.89 3.86 -6.81
C GLY A 5 -11.79 2.87 -6.45
N MET A 6 -10.69 3.35 -5.86
CA MET A 6 -9.59 2.49 -5.43
C MET A 6 -10.03 1.51 -4.33
N LEU A 7 -10.73 1.99 -3.30
CA LEU A 7 -11.28 1.15 -2.23
C LEU A 7 -12.21 0.07 -2.80
N GLN A 8 -13.11 0.46 -3.70
CA GLN A 8 -14.05 -0.47 -4.31
C GLN A 8 -13.34 -1.54 -5.15
N ALA A 9 -12.25 -1.18 -5.84
CA ALA A 9 -11.43 -2.11 -6.60
C ALA A 9 -10.72 -3.13 -5.69
N SER A 10 -10.13 -2.70 -4.57
CA SER A 10 -9.53 -3.61 -3.58
C SER A 10 -10.54 -4.60 -3.01
N VAL A 11 -11.73 -4.12 -2.63
CA VAL A 11 -12.80 -4.96 -2.08
C VAL A 11 -13.32 -5.96 -3.10
N ASN A 12 -13.47 -5.54 -4.36
CA ASN A 12 -13.92 -6.43 -5.43
C ASN A 12 -12.88 -7.51 -5.73
N LEU A 13 -11.58 -7.17 -5.76
CA LEU A 13 -10.52 -8.12 -6.00
C LEU A 13 -10.46 -9.19 -4.89
N ASP A 14 -10.47 -8.79 -3.61
CA ASP A 14 -10.50 -9.73 -2.48
C ASP A 14 -11.73 -10.65 -2.53
N ARG A 15 -12.92 -10.09 -2.80
CA ARG A 15 -14.15 -10.87 -2.94
C ARG A 15 -14.03 -11.92 -4.06
N ASP A 16 -13.56 -11.50 -5.24
CA ASP A 16 -13.48 -12.37 -6.41
C ASP A 16 -12.46 -13.51 -6.19
N ILE A 17 -11.31 -13.22 -5.56
CA ILE A 17 -10.32 -14.23 -5.15
C ILE A 17 -10.95 -15.24 -4.17
N ARG A 18 -11.64 -14.76 -3.14
CA ARG A 18 -12.24 -15.63 -2.12
C ARG A 18 -13.32 -16.54 -2.71
N ILE A 19 -14.16 -16.02 -3.61
CA ILE A 19 -15.16 -16.83 -4.33
C ILE A 19 -14.47 -17.88 -5.18
N LYS A 20 -13.47 -17.51 -5.99
CA LYS A 20 -12.76 -18.42 -6.89
C LYS A 20 -12.08 -19.57 -6.13
N HIS A 21 -11.45 -19.27 -4.99
CA HIS A 21 -10.72 -20.24 -4.18
C HIS A 21 -11.58 -20.90 -3.08
N ASN A 22 -12.89 -20.64 -3.05
CA ASN A 22 -13.83 -21.15 -2.03
C ASN A 22 -13.35 -20.91 -0.59
N LEU A 23 -12.83 -19.72 -0.33
CA LEU A 23 -12.30 -19.31 0.97
C LEU A 23 -13.44 -18.83 1.87
N ASN A 24 -13.63 -19.50 3.00
CA ASN A 24 -14.71 -19.25 3.97
C ASN A 24 -14.17 -18.82 5.34
N ASN A 25 -13.01 -18.16 5.36
CA ASN A 25 -12.35 -17.65 6.57
C ASN A 25 -13.23 -16.65 7.32
N SER A 26 -13.09 -16.61 8.66
CA SER A 26 -13.82 -15.65 9.50
C SER A 26 -13.36 -14.22 9.24
N LEU A 27 -14.14 -13.20 9.62
CA LEU A 27 -13.71 -11.80 9.49
C LEU A 27 -12.38 -11.52 10.21
N GLU A 28 -12.17 -12.14 11.37
CA GLU A 28 -10.94 -12.00 12.14
C GLU A 28 -9.73 -12.56 11.37
N ASP A 29 -9.86 -13.76 10.79
CA ASP A 29 -8.81 -14.35 9.95
C ASP A 29 -8.50 -13.46 8.74
N ARG A 30 -9.53 -12.89 8.10
CA ARG A 30 -9.35 -11.99 6.95
C ARG A 30 -8.59 -10.73 7.30
N ILE A 31 -8.85 -10.16 8.48
CA ILE A 31 -8.13 -8.99 8.99
C ILE A 31 -6.66 -9.36 9.23
N GLN A 32 -6.39 -10.52 9.84
CA GLN A 32 -5.03 -11.01 10.08
C GLN A 32 -4.27 -11.25 8.77
N GLU A 33 -4.90 -11.94 7.82
CA GLU A 33 -4.38 -12.16 6.46
C GLU A 33 -3.98 -10.84 5.80
N ALA A 34 -4.87 -9.84 5.83
CA ALA A 34 -4.62 -8.53 5.22
C ALA A 34 -3.49 -7.74 5.92
N TYR A 35 -3.38 -7.80 7.25
CA TYR A 35 -2.24 -7.20 7.96
C TYR A 35 -0.91 -7.87 7.63
N ILE A 36 -0.88 -9.20 7.50
CA ILE A 36 0.32 -9.94 7.08
C ILE A 36 0.71 -9.57 5.65
N SER A 37 -0.25 -9.55 4.73
CA SER A 37 0.00 -9.15 3.35
C SER A 37 0.55 -7.72 3.28
N LEU A 38 -0.06 -6.77 4.00
CA LEU A 38 0.44 -5.40 4.06
C LEU A 38 1.88 -5.34 4.61
N ASP A 39 2.20 -6.14 5.63
CA ASP A 39 3.56 -6.19 6.19
C ASP A 39 4.60 -6.64 5.17
N VAL A 40 4.26 -7.68 4.39
CA VAL A 40 5.09 -8.23 3.32
C VAL A 40 5.28 -7.21 2.21
N GLU A 41 4.21 -6.57 1.73
CA GLU A 41 4.32 -5.57 0.65
C GLU A 41 5.13 -4.35 1.08
N LEU A 42 4.99 -3.90 2.33
CA LEU A 42 5.86 -2.85 2.88
C LEU A 42 7.34 -3.25 2.85
N ALA A 43 7.65 -4.50 3.18
CA ALA A 43 9.01 -5.01 3.12
C ALA A 43 9.51 -5.12 1.66
N GLU A 44 8.65 -5.49 0.72
CA GLU A 44 9.00 -5.54 -0.71
C GLU A 44 9.30 -4.16 -1.28
N ILE A 45 8.56 -3.11 -0.90
CA ILE A 45 8.90 -1.72 -1.27
C ILE A 45 10.32 -1.37 -0.81
N ALA A 46 10.66 -1.67 0.45
CA ALA A 46 11.99 -1.41 0.99
C ALA A 46 13.07 -2.23 0.27
N ASN A 47 12.77 -3.48 -0.05
CA ASN A 47 13.67 -4.40 -0.74
C ASN A 47 13.88 -4.05 -2.22
N ALA A 48 12.85 -3.54 -2.88
CA ALA A 48 12.89 -3.10 -4.27
C ALA A 48 13.66 -1.78 -4.39
N ALA A 49 13.42 -0.82 -3.48
CA ALA A 49 14.12 0.47 -3.50
C ALA A 49 15.55 0.39 -2.93
N GLU A 50 15.82 -0.61 -2.09
CA GLU A 50 17.11 -0.87 -1.45
C GLU A 50 17.69 0.30 -0.63
N TRP A 51 16.86 1.25 -0.16
CA TRP A 51 17.35 2.43 0.58
C TRP A 51 18.06 2.06 1.89
N PHE A 52 17.71 0.92 2.50
CA PHE A 52 18.31 0.44 3.74
C PHE A 52 19.63 -0.33 3.52
N LYS A 53 19.97 -0.71 2.28
CA LYS A 53 21.17 -1.51 1.99
C LYS A 53 22.39 -0.60 1.95
N VAL A 54 22.85 -0.19 3.13
CA VAL A 54 23.97 0.78 3.31
C VAL A 54 25.29 0.32 2.71
N TRP A 55 25.45 -0.98 2.47
CA TRP A 55 26.64 -1.59 1.86
C TRP A 55 26.64 -1.60 0.32
N LYS A 56 25.57 -1.12 -0.34
CA LYS A 56 25.47 -1.05 -1.81
C LYS A 56 25.72 0.36 -2.34
N THR A 57 26.56 0.45 -3.37
CA THR A 57 26.81 1.69 -4.13
C THR A 57 25.69 2.01 -5.11
N HIS A 58 25.18 1.01 -5.84
CA HIS A 58 24.02 1.13 -6.71
C HIS A 58 22.83 0.40 -6.09
N ARG A 59 21.73 1.11 -5.93
CA ARG A 59 20.53 0.64 -5.25
C ARG A 59 19.38 0.53 -6.22
N GLY A 60 18.50 -0.42 -5.96
CA GLY A 60 17.27 -0.63 -6.71
C GLY A 60 17.27 -1.97 -7.42
N LYS A 61 16.21 -2.74 -7.21
CA LYS A 61 15.92 -3.95 -7.99
C LYS A 61 15.06 -3.60 -9.19
N ARG A 62 15.21 -4.42 -10.22
CA ARG A 62 14.31 -4.45 -11.38
C ARG A 62 13.58 -5.77 -11.35
N ASP A 63 12.29 -5.74 -11.66
CA ASP A 63 11.50 -6.92 -11.96
C ASP A 63 11.26 -7.02 -13.47
N GLY A 64 11.78 -8.08 -14.09
CA GLY A 64 11.76 -8.27 -15.53
C GLY A 64 12.24 -7.03 -16.31
N ASP A 65 11.38 -6.51 -17.19
CA ASP A 65 11.65 -5.36 -18.05
C ASP A 65 11.36 -4.01 -17.37
N LEU A 66 10.87 -4.00 -16.13
CA LEU A 66 10.53 -2.78 -15.41
C LEU A 66 11.79 -2.02 -14.97
N SER A 67 11.73 -0.70 -15.02
CA SER A 67 12.71 0.14 -14.34
C SER A 67 12.61 -0.04 -12.82
N VAL A 68 13.66 0.38 -12.08
CA VAL A 68 13.65 0.38 -10.61
C VAL A 68 12.44 1.16 -10.08
N ARG A 69 12.18 2.35 -10.65
CA ARG A 69 11.05 3.19 -10.26
C ARG A 69 9.71 2.47 -10.46
N GLN A 70 9.51 1.84 -11.61
CA GLN A 70 8.29 1.08 -11.87
C GLN A 70 8.16 -0.14 -10.96
N THR A 71 9.26 -0.83 -10.67
CA THR A 71 9.28 -1.97 -9.74
C THR A 71 8.84 -1.52 -8.34
N VAL A 72 9.44 -0.44 -7.83
CA VAL A 72 9.07 0.11 -6.52
C VAL A 72 7.62 0.63 -6.50
N LEU A 73 7.16 1.27 -7.57
CA LEU A 73 5.78 1.75 -7.67
C LEU A 73 4.78 0.60 -7.65
N ASN A 74 5.11 -0.51 -8.32
CA ASN A 74 4.28 -1.72 -8.31
C ASN A 74 4.11 -2.25 -6.89
N GLU A 75 5.19 -2.39 -6.10
CA GLU A 75 5.06 -2.85 -4.71
C GLU A 75 4.35 -1.81 -3.84
N PHE A 76 4.54 -0.52 -4.14
CA PHE A 76 3.86 0.56 -3.44
C PHE A 76 2.33 0.46 -3.59
N VAL A 77 1.84 0.23 -4.81
CA VAL A 77 0.39 0.13 -5.03
C VAL A 77 -0.21 -1.19 -4.54
N ASP A 78 0.57 -2.26 -4.38
CA ASP A 78 0.10 -3.48 -3.69
C ASP A 78 -0.09 -3.22 -2.19
N ALA A 79 0.86 -2.54 -1.53
CA ALA A 79 0.66 -2.09 -0.17
C ALA A 79 -0.55 -1.13 -0.05
N THR A 80 -0.75 -0.23 -1.02
CA THR A 80 -1.94 0.63 -1.08
C THR A 80 -3.23 -0.21 -1.10
N ASP A 81 -3.29 -1.28 -1.90
CA ASP A 81 -4.44 -2.18 -1.97
C ASP A 81 -4.78 -2.80 -0.60
N PHE A 82 -3.77 -3.28 0.12
CA PHE A 82 -3.98 -3.85 1.45
C PHE A 82 -4.34 -2.82 2.53
N PHE A 83 -3.82 -1.58 2.44
CA PHE A 83 -4.31 -0.49 3.30
C PHE A 83 -5.83 -0.28 3.10
N LEU A 84 -6.27 -0.16 1.85
CA LEU A 84 -7.68 0.04 1.52
C LEU A 84 -8.55 -1.15 1.92
N LEU A 85 -8.08 -2.37 1.68
CA LEU A 85 -8.77 -3.59 2.11
C LEU A 85 -8.92 -3.62 3.65
N LEU A 86 -7.87 -3.29 4.40
CA LEU A 86 -7.92 -3.20 5.86
C LEU A 86 -8.93 -2.16 6.34
N ALA A 87 -8.99 -0.99 5.69
CA ALA A 87 -10.01 0.00 6.00
C ALA A 87 -11.42 -0.59 5.85
N ASN A 88 -11.67 -1.32 4.77
CA ASN A 88 -12.97 -1.95 4.55
C ASN A 88 -13.29 -3.04 5.58
N LEU A 89 -12.35 -3.95 5.83
CA LEU A 89 -12.55 -5.04 6.80
C LEU A 89 -12.82 -4.53 8.22
N ASN A 90 -12.24 -3.39 8.59
CA ASN A 90 -12.42 -2.77 9.91
C ASN A 90 -13.51 -1.68 9.94
N GLN A 91 -14.27 -1.47 8.85
CA GLN A 91 -15.31 -0.43 8.74
C GLN A 91 -14.79 1.02 8.87
N TRP A 92 -13.55 1.25 8.44
CA TRP A 92 -12.84 2.53 8.46
C TRP A 92 -12.83 3.26 7.11
N ASN A 93 -13.77 2.95 6.22
CA ASN A 93 -13.84 3.51 4.85
C ASN A 93 -13.82 5.04 4.80
N HIS A 94 -14.41 5.72 5.78
CA HIS A 94 -14.44 7.18 5.86
C HIS A 94 -13.08 7.81 6.20
N LEU A 95 -12.11 7.01 6.61
CA LEU A 95 -10.79 7.46 7.09
C LEU A 95 -9.70 7.45 6.00
N ILE A 96 -9.99 6.91 4.81
CA ILE A 96 -8.98 6.79 3.74
C ILE A 96 -8.79 8.08 2.93
N VAL A 97 -9.76 8.99 2.99
CA VAL A 97 -9.77 10.18 2.14
C VAL A 97 -8.74 11.18 2.64
N ILE A 98 -7.70 11.39 1.83
CA ILE A 98 -6.73 12.47 2.01
C ILE A 98 -7.14 13.59 1.04
N SER A 99 -7.32 14.81 1.56
CA SER A 99 -7.71 15.96 0.76
C SER A 99 -6.57 16.38 -0.19
N ASP A 100 -6.93 17.03 -1.30
CA ASP A 100 -5.93 17.55 -2.24
C ASP A 100 -4.98 18.55 -1.57
N GLU A 101 -5.48 19.36 -0.62
CA GLU A 101 -4.64 20.26 0.18
C GLU A 101 -3.57 19.50 0.99
N GLU A 102 -3.92 18.35 1.57
CA GLU A 102 -2.97 17.55 2.35
C GLU A 102 -1.99 16.80 1.43
N LEU A 103 -2.44 16.35 0.25
CA LEU A 103 -1.55 15.80 -0.78
C LEU A 103 -0.54 16.85 -1.28
N ASP A 104 -0.98 18.09 -1.48
CA ASP A 104 -0.12 19.21 -1.83
C ASP A 104 0.90 19.53 -0.73
N LYS A 105 0.50 19.43 0.54
CA LYS A 105 1.44 19.54 1.69
C LYS A 105 2.49 18.44 1.68
N PHE A 106 2.13 17.20 1.33
CA PHE A 106 3.11 16.12 1.22
C PHE A 106 4.12 16.41 0.10
N LYS A 107 3.63 16.81 -1.08
CA LYS A 107 4.45 17.11 -2.26
C LYS A 107 5.37 18.32 -2.04
N SER A 108 4.88 19.35 -1.36
CA SER A 108 5.62 20.59 -1.10
C SER A 108 6.60 20.51 0.09
N ASP A 109 6.59 19.41 0.84
CA ASP A 109 7.47 19.23 1.99
C ASP A 109 8.95 19.08 1.58
N SER A 110 9.71 20.15 1.81
CA SER A 110 11.14 20.25 1.45
C SER A 110 12.08 19.61 2.45
N ARG A 111 11.59 18.97 3.52
CA ARG A 111 12.44 18.29 4.51
C ARG A 111 13.04 17.02 3.90
N ASN A 112 14.29 16.74 4.25
CA ASN A 112 14.89 15.43 3.97
C ASN A 112 14.23 14.39 4.87
N LEU A 113 13.40 13.52 4.29
CA LEU A 113 12.75 12.45 5.03
C LEU A 113 13.71 11.31 5.31
N ASP A 114 13.73 10.84 6.56
CA ASP A 114 14.35 9.57 6.91
C ASP A 114 13.39 8.43 6.56
N LEU A 115 13.59 7.83 5.39
CA LEU A 115 12.77 6.73 4.89
C LEU A 115 12.78 5.53 5.85
N SER A 116 13.88 5.29 6.56
CA SER A 116 13.98 4.16 7.48
C SER A 116 13.15 4.42 8.73
N LEU A 117 13.23 5.63 9.30
CA LEU A 117 12.38 6.01 10.44
C LEU A 117 10.90 6.03 10.06
N MET A 118 10.54 6.55 8.89
CA MET A 118 9.17 6.54 8.40
C MET A 118 8.65 5.11 8.26
N TYR A 119 9.41 4.23 7.59
CA TYR A 119 9.06 2.81 7.45
C TYR A 119 8.78 2.16 8.82
N LEU A 120 9.71 2.32 9.78
CA LEU A 120 9.54 1.75 11.12
C LEU A 120 8.32 2.31 11.86
N ASN A 121 8.04 3.60 11.70
CA ASN A 121 6.86 4.23 12.31
C ASN A 121 5.55 3.77 11.66
N VAL A 122 5.52 3.55 10.35
CA VAL A 122 4.36 2.93 9.67
C VAL A 122 4.10 1.55 10.26
N LYS A 123 5.13 0.68 10.35
CA LYS A 123 4.95 -0.67 10.95
C LYS A 123 4.46 -0.60 12.39
N LYS A 124 5.07 0.28 13.21
CA LYS A 124 4.70 0.47 14.61
C LYS A 124 3.22 0.86 14.76
N MET A 125 2.75 1.80 13.93
CA MET A 125 1.36 2.24 13.97
C MET A 125 0.40 1.15 13.48
N LEU A 126 0.76 0.39 12.43
CA LEU A 126 -0.04 -0.75 11.97
C LEU A 126 -0.17 -1.84 13.03
N TYR A 127 0.92 -2.21 13.71
CA TYR A 127 0.86 -3.18 14.80
C TYR A 127 0.02 -2.69 15.99
N SER A 128 0.07 -1.39 16.29
CA SER A 128 -0.80 -0.79 17.31
C SER A 128 -2.27 -0.81 16.88
N ALA A 129 -2.55 -0.48 15.61
CA ALA A 129 -3.88 -0.53 15.03
C ALA A 129 -4.47 -1.95 15.09
N TYR A 130 -3.66 -2.96 14.76
CA TYR A 130 -4.03 -4.37 14.85
C TYR A 130 -4.27 -4.82 16.30
N ALA A 131 -3.30 -4.61 17.19
CA ALA A 131 -3.36 -5.14 18.56
C ALA A 131 -4.47 -4.51 19.43
N TYR A 132 -4.83 -3.25 19.15
CA TYR A 132 -5.77 -2.49 19.97
C TYR A 132 -7.01 -2.01 19.21
N ASN A 133 -7.20 -2.44 17.96
CA ASN A 133 -8.28 -2.01 17.08
C ASN A 133 -8.39 -0.46 16.97
N ARG A 134 -7.24 0.22 16.84
CA ARG A 134 -7.15 1.68 16.89
C ARG A 134 -7.15 2.29 15.49
N SER A 135 -8.32 2.78 15.08
CA SER A 135 -8.50 3.48 13.80
C SER A 135 -7.61 4.72 13.67
N THR A 136 -7.32 5.42 14.77
CA THR A 136 -6.40 6.57 14.77
C THR A 136 -4.99 6.16 14.38
N ASP A 137 -4.50 5.01 14.86
CA ASP A 137 -3.15 4.54 14.53
C ASP A 137 -3.09 4.09 13.07
N TYR A 138 -4.17 3.47 12.57
CA TYR A 138 -4.33 3.18 11.14
C TYR A 138 -4.24 4.45 10.28
N VAL A 139 -4.97 5.52 10.64
CA VAL A 139 -4.95 6.79 9.88
C VAL A 139 -3.55 7.41 9.86
N HIS A 140 -2.85 7.42 11.00
CA HIS A 140 -1.48 7.90 11.03
C HIS A 140 -0.55 7.06 10.16
N ALA A 141 -0.68 5.73 10.20
CA ALA A 141 0.08 4.84 9.32
C ALA A 141 -0.20 5.14 7.84
N TRP A 142 -1.49 5.28 7.48
CA TRP A 142 -1.94 5.58 6.13
C TRP A 142 -1.38 6.90 5.59
N HIS A 143 -1.49 7.98 6.37
CA HIS A 143 -0.95 9.29 5.98
C HIS A 143 0.59 9.26 5.87
N MET A 144 1.29 8.60 6.81
CA MET A 144 2.75 8.45 6.74
C MET A 144 3.18 7.64 5.52
N PHE A 145 2.45 6.57 5.19
CA PHE A 145 2.70 5.73 4.03
C PHE A 145 2.49 6.50 2.71
N MET A 146 1.38 7.23 2.59
CA MET A 146 1.13 8.06 1.40
C MET A 146 2.18 9.15 1.25
N LYS A 147 2.59 9.80 2.34
CA LYS A 147 3.69 10.76 2.33
C LYS A 147 5.04 10.12 1.96
N LEU A 148 5.31 8.88 2.40
CA LEU A 148 6.50 8.14 2.00
C LEU A 148 6.53 7.93 0.48
N GLY A 149 5.41 7.57 -0.15
CA GLY A 149 5.32 7.45 -1.61
C GLY A 149 5.50 8.79 -2.33
N ILE A 150 4.75 9.80 -1.91
CA ILE A 150 4.68 11.08 -2.61
C ILE A 150 5.97 11.89 -2.47
N GLN A 151 6.45 12.05 -1.24
CA GLN A 151 7.65 12.83 -0.95
C GLN A 151 8.89 11.94 -0.93
N GLY A 152 8.85 10.82 -0.23
CA GLY A 152 10.04 9.99 -0.03
C GLY A 152 10.51 9.29 -1.31
N LEU A 153 9.56 8.75 -2.08
CA LEU A 153 9.80 8.04 -3.34
C LEU A 153 9.47 8.87 -4.59
N GLN A 154 9.06 10.13 -4.39
CA GLN A 154 8.83 11.13 -5.43
C GLN A 154 7.78 10.70 -6.47
N TYR A 155 6.72 9.99 -6.06
CA TYR A 155 5.57 9.70 -6.92
C TYR A 155 4.55 10.82 -6.89
N SER A 156 3.94 11.13 -8.03
CA SER A 156 2.74 11.95 -8.06
C SER A 156 1.50 11.15 -7.61
N PRO A 157 0.48 11.80 -7.03
CA PRO A 157 -0.81 11.16 -6.76
C PRO A 157 -1.41 10.49 -8.00
N GLU A 158 -1.22 11.09 -9.18
CA GLU A 158 -1.68 10.55 -10.46
C GLU A 158 -0.94 9.26 -10.83
N GLU A 159 0.41 9.23 -10.72
CA GLU A 159 1.19 8.00 -10.96
C GLU A 159 0.76 6.85 -10.04
N ILE A 160 0.50 7.13 -8.76
CA ILE A 160 0.04 6.12 -7.79
C ILE A 160 -1.34 5.59 -8.21
N GLN A 161 -2.28 6.48 -8.52
CA GLN A 161 -3.63 6.11 -8.90
C GLN A 161 -3.65 5.28 -10.20
N ASP A 162 -2.95 5.74 -11.23
CA ASP A 162 -2.93 5.06 -12.53
C ASP A 162 -2.29 3.68 -12.42
N SER A 163 -1.16 3.59 -11.71
CA SER A 163 -0.48 2.31 -11.47
C SER A 163 -1.34 1.35 -10.64
N PHE A 164 -2.08 1.87 -9.65
CA PHE A 164 -3.00 1.06 -8.85
C PHE A 164 -4.08 0.42 -9.73
N PHE A 165 -4.77 1.21 -10.56
CA PHE A 165 -5.84 0.67 -11.42
C PHE A 165 -5.29 -0.26 -12.50
N GLN A 166 -4.13 0.03 -13.08
CA GLN A 166 -3.46 -0.87 -14.03
C GLN A 166 -3.12 -2.22 -13.39
N LYS A 167 -2.55 -2.21 -12.18
CA LYS A 167 -2.19 -3.44 -11.47
C LYS A 167 -3.43 -4.23 -11.04
N ASN A 168 -4.47 -3.56 -10.56
CA ASN A 168 -5.76 -4.19 -10.23
C ASN A 168 -6.39 -4.86 -11.46
N GLN A 169 -6.36 -4.22 -12.63
CA GLN A 169 -6.82 -4.80 -13.88
C GLN A 169 -6.04 -6.07 -14.27
N VAL A 170 -4.70 -6.04 -14.18
CA VAL A 170 -3.84 -7.21 -14.42
C VAL A 170 -4.15 -8.34 -13.44
N ASN A 171 -4.36 -8.04 -12.16
CA ASN A 171 -4.72 -9.03 -11.15
C ASN A 171 -6.08 -9.69 -11.46
N HIS A 172 -7.10 -8.93 -11.88
CA HIS A 172 -8.36 -9.51 -12.36
C HIS A 172 -8.18 -10.41 -13.60
N GLN A 173 -7.30 -10.05 -14.53
CA GLN A 173 -6.98 -10.88 -15.69
C GLN A 173 -6.27 -12.18 -15.29
N ARG A 174 -5.32 -12.12 -14.34
CA ARG A 174 -4.65 -13.30 -13.76
C ARG A 174 -5.67 -14.23 -13.10
N GLN A 175 -6.66 -13.69 -12.40
CA GLN A 175 -7.71 -14.50 -11.80
C GLN A 175 -8.58 -15.23 -12.84
N LYS A 176 -8.89 -14.60 -13.98
CA LYS A 176 -9.65 -15.23 -15.08
C LYS A 176 -8.89 -16.37 -15.77
N ASN A 177 -7.56 -16.32 -15.80
CA ASN A 177 -6.72 -17.26 -16.54
C ASN A 177 -6.22 -18.45 -15.70
N ASN A 178 -6.86 -18.76 -14.56
CA ASN A 178 -6.56 -19.91 -13.70
C ASN A 178 -5.06 -20.11 -13.41
N TYR A 179 -4.45 -19.15 -12.72
CA TYR A 179 -3.62 -19.61 -11.61
C TYR A 179 -4.51 -20.39 -10.62
#